data_AF-A3UK24-F1
#
_entry.id   AF-A3UK24-F1
#
_cell.length_a   1.000
_cell.length_b   1.000
_cell.length_c   1.000
_cell.angle_alpha   90.00
_cell.angle_beta   90.00
_cell.angle_gamma   90.00
#
_symmetry.space_group_name_H-M   'P 1'
#
loop_
_entity.id
_entity.type
_entity.pdbx_description
1 polymer ?
#
loop_
_entity_poly.entity_id
_entity_poly.type
_entity_poly.pdbx_seq_one_letter_code
_entity_poly.pdbx_strand_id
1 'polypeptide(L)'
;METPMQALNRSGETLEVAGYASLFDIEDQGGDLVRAGAFAVGLKARGPNGVRMLFQHDATEPVGVWDEIVEDGRGLYVRGRILSTAPRGKAALGLVAEGAVDGLSIGFRTIRSAPRPGGGRDLLQLDLWEVSIVTFPMLAQARLRVVEPSKARLSASAA
;
A
#
# COMPACT_ATOMS: atom_id res chain seq x y z
N MET A 1 16.08 22.05 14.27
CA MET A 1 17.03 21.36 13.37
C MET A 1 16.87 19.87 13.62
N GLU A 2 15.91 19.19 12.98
CA GLU A 2 15.81 17.73 13.03
C GLU A 2 15.23 17.22 11.71
N THR A 3 16.05 16.50 10.93
CA THR A 3 15.66 15.72 9.75
C THR A 3 16.67 14.58 9.61
N PRO A 4 16.30 13.33 9.24
CA PRO A 4 15.07 12.62 9.57
C PRO A 4 15.28 11.16 10.05
N MET A 5 14.16 10.55 10.45
CA MET A 5 13.87 9.12 10.66
C MET A 5 14.83 8.12 9.99
N GLN A 6 15.64 7.45 10.81
CA GLN A 6 16.38 6.26 10.42
C GLN A 6 15.44 5.05 10.41
N ALA A 7 15.10 4.52 9.24
CA ALA A 7 14.64 3.13 9.12
C ALA A 7 15.16 2.47 7.84
N LEU A 8 16.42 2.77 7.51
CA LEU A 8 17.16 2.00 6.53
C LEU A 8 17.72 0.77 7.26
N ASN A 9 17.56 -0.43 6.70
CA ASN A 9 18.28 -1.59 7.25
C ASN A 9 19.79 -1.32 7.18
N ARG A 10 20.60 -1.98 8.03
CA ARG A 10 22.07 -1.74 8.11
C ARG A 10 22.81 -1.88 6.77
N SER A 11 22.20 -2.50 5.76
CA SER A 11 22.76 -2.66 4.41
C SER A 11 22.30 -1.62 3.37
N GLY A 12 21.29 -0.78 3.65
CA GLY A 12 20.75 0.14 2.63
C GLY A 12 19.85 -0.51 1.58
N GLU A 13 19.50 -1.77 1.79
CA GLU A 13 18.87 -2.60 0.77
C GLU A 13 17.35 -2.50 0.76
N THR A 14 16.74 -2.16 1.90
CA THR A 14 15.29 -2.07 2.00
C THR A 14 14.84 -0.90 2.86
N LEU A 15 13.67 -0.35 2.52
CA LEU A 15 12.96 0.65 3.33
C LEU A 15 11.59 0.09 3.73
N GLU A 16 11.34 0.04 5.03
CA GLU A 16 10.12 -0.48 5.63
C GLU A 16 9.05 0.61 5.65
N VAL A 17 7.87 0.29 5.10
CA VAL A 17 6.76 1.23 4.95
C VAL A 17 5.45 0.61 5.44
N ALA A 18 4.58 1.43 5.99
CA ALA A 18 3.24 1.03 6.37
C ALA A 18 2.24 2.18 6.23
N GLY A 19 0.97 1.87 6.04
CA GLY A 19 -0.07 2.88 5.87
C GLY A 19 -1.44 2.29 5.60
N TYR A 20 -2.42 3.17 5.44
CA TYR A 20 -3.74 2.77 4.95
C TYR A 20 -3.79 3.02 3.45
N ALA A 21 -3.96 1.95 2.67
CA ALA A 21 -4.07 2.01 1.21
C ALA A 21 -5.48 2.41 0.74
N SER A 22 -6.48 2.19 1.59
CA SER A 22 -7.86 2.61 1.42
C SER A 22 -8.49 2.83 2.79
N LEU A 23 -9.39 3.79 2.90
CA LEU A 23 -10.19 4.04 4.10
C LEU A 23 -11.64 3.76 3.77
N PHE A 24 -12.35 3.11 4.68
CA PHE A 24 -13.75 2.81 4.46
C PHE A 24 -14.61 4.07 4.60
N ASP A 25 -15.65 4.12 3.78
CA ASP A 25 -16.67 5.17 3.83
C ASP A 25 -16.15 6.60 3.60
N ILE A 26 -14.97 6.73 2.96
CA ILE A 26 -14.41 8.00 2.51
C ILE A 26 -14.35 8.00 0.99
N GLU A 27 -14.95 9.01 0.38
CA GLU A 27 -15.06 9.15 -1.07
C GLU A 27 -13.70 9.52 -1.67
N ASP A 28 -13.29 8.76 -2.69
CA ASP A 28 -12.11 9.09 -3.47
C ASP A 28 -12.42 10.12 -4.57
N GLN A 29 -11.39 10.59 -5.27
CA GLN A 29 -11.54 11.56 -6.36
C GLN A 29 -12.37 11.05 -7.56
N GLY A 30 -12.64 9.73 -7.63
CA GLY A 30 -13.50 9.11 -8.64
C GLY A 30 -14.95 8.98 -8.20
N GLY A 31 -15.27 9.31 -6.94
CA GLY A 31 -16.59 9.18 -6.34
C GLY A 31 -16.88 7.79 -5.74
N ASP A 32 -15.88 6.91 -5.71
CA ASP A 32 -16.04 5.56 -5.17
C ASP A 32 -15.92 5.56 -3.65
N LEU A 33 -16.77 4.77 -2.98
CA LEU A 33 -16.70 4.46 -1.55
C LEU A 33 -16.35 2.99 -1.35
N VAL A 34 -15.21 2.70 -0.74
CA VAL A 34 -14.90 1.33 -0.33
C VAL A 34 -15.64 1.02 0.97
N ARG A 35 -16.40 -0.07 0.99
CA ARG A 35 -17.14 -0.51 2.18
C ARG A 35 -16.35 -1.58 2.93
N ALA A 36 -16.52 -1.63 4.25
CA ALA A 36 -15.88 -2.64 5.08
C ALA A 36 -16.20 -4.07 4.58
N GLY A 37 -15.18 -4.92 4.49
CA GLY A 37 -15.29 -6.29 4.00
C GLY A 37 -15.18 -6.42 2.47
N ALA A 38 -14.97 -5.31 1.75
CA ALA A 38 -14.79 -5.34 0.31
C ALA A 38 -13.58 -6.17 -0.12
N PHE A 39 -12.50 -6.23 0.68
CA PHE A 39 -11.29 -6.98 0.35
C PHE A 39 -11.26 -8.40 0.95
N ALA A 40 -12.05 -8.69 1.99
CA ALA A 40 -11.97 -9.92 2.79
C ALA A 40 -11.90 -11.21 1.96
N VAL A 41 -12.78 -11.36 0.96
CA VAL A 41 -12.84 -12.57 0.12
C VAL A 41 -11.59 -12.71 -0.73
N GLY A 42 -11.15 -11.62 -1.37
CA GLY A 42 -9.96 -11.62 -2.24
C GLY A 42 -8.68 -11.88 -1.46
N LEU A 43 -8.52 -11.23 -0.30
CA LEU A 43 -7.34 -11.40 0.55
C LEU A 43 -7.25 -12.82 1.13
N LYS A 44 -8.37 -13.41 1.53
CA LYS A 44 -8.40 -14.80 2.02
C LYS A 44 -7.93 -15.80 0.94
N ALA A 45 -8.23 -15.54 -0.33
CA ALA A 45 -7.86 -16.43 -1.42
C ALA A 45 -6.41 -16.22 -1.91
N ARG A 46 -5.95 -14.97 -1.98
CA ARG A 46 -4.67 -14.59 -2.60
C ARG A 46 -3.51 -14.49 -1.62
N GLY A 47 -3.79 -14.13 -0.36
CA GLY A 47 -2.78 -13.75 0.62
C GLY A 47 -2.02 -12.46 0.25
N PRO A 48 -1.21 -11.92 1.17
CA PRO A 48 -0.46 -10.68 0.93
C PRO A 48 0.56 -10.80 -0.21
N ASN A 49 1.23 -11.95 -0.34
CA ASN A 49 2.23 -12.20 -1.38
C ASN A 49 1.68 -12.18 -2.82
N GLY A 50 0.36 -12.32 -2.99
CA GLY A 50 -0.26 -12.23 -4.31
C GLY A 50 -0.63 -10.81 -4.73
N VAL A 51 -0.54 -9.82 -3.83
CA VAL A 51 -0.78 -8.40 -4.11
C VAL A 51 0.55 -7.71 -4.41
N ARG A 52 0.64 -7.04 -5.56
CA ARG A 52 1.90 -6.41 -5.99
C ARG A 52 2.11 -5.04 -5.34
N MET A 53 3.37 -4.72 -5.05
CA MET A 53 3.82 -3.37 -4.71
C MET A 53 4.46 -2.75 -5.94
N LEU A 54 3.70 -1.93 -6.66
CA LEU A 54 4.15 -1.26 -7.88
C LEU A 54 4.50 0.21 -7.59
N PHE A 55 5.12 0.87 -8.56
CA PHE A 55 5.30 2.31 -8.59
C PHE A 55 4.41 2.92 -9.67
N GLN A 56 3.60 3.93 -9.31
CA GLN A 56 2.74 4.67 -10.26
C GLN A 56 1.81 3.79 -11.11
N HIS A 57 1.31 2.67 -10.57
CA HIS A 57 0.49 1.68 -11.29
C HIS A 57 1.18 1.00 -12.49
N ASP A 58 2.49 1.19 -12.66
CA ASP A 58 3.22 0.55 -13.76
C ASP A 58 3.53 -0.91 -13.40
N ALA A 59 2.88 -1.83 -14.11
CA ALA A 59 3.06 -3.27 -13.94
C ALA A 59 4.48 -3.76 -14.27
N THR A 60 5.27 -2.96 -14.99
CA THR A 60 6.69 -3.22 -15.28
C THR A 60 7.63 -2.73 -14.17
N GLU A 61 7.12 -1.98 -13.19
CA GLU A 61 7.88 -1.41 -12.08
C GLU A 61 7.43 -1.96 -10.70
N PRO A 62 7.53 -3.28 -10.45
CA PRO A 62 7.44 -3.78 -9.09
C PRO A 62 8.64 -3.26 -8.28
N VAL A 63 8.37 -2.64 -7.14
CA VAL A 63 9.39 -1.98 -6.30
C VAL A 63 9.58 -2.62 -4.94
N GLY A 64 8.74 -3.59 -4.58
CA GLY A 64 8.88 -4.28 -3.31
C GLY A 64 7.84 -5.36 -3.07
N VAL A 65 7.60 -5.65 -1.79
CA VAL A 65 6.68 -6.70 -1.36
C VAL A 65 5.87 -6.24 -0.15
N TRP A 66 4.61 -6.65 -0.10
CA TRP A 66 3.75 -6.49 1.07
C TRP A 66 3.91 -7.71 1.98
N ASP A 67 4.30 -7.47 3.23
CA ASP A 67 4.45 -8.52 4.24
C ASP A 67 3.12 -8.72 5.00
N GLU A 68 2.30 -7.67 5.12
CA GLU A 68 1.01 -7.68 5.80
C GLU A 68 -0.01 -6.82 5.03
N ILE A 69 -1.22 -7.36 4.85
CA ILE A 69 -2.38 -6.65 4.29
C ILE A 69 -3.61 -7.10 5.08
N VAL A 70 -4.26 -6.17 5.77
CA VAL A 70 -5.35 -6.47 6.71
C VAL A 70 -6.44 -5.42 6.57
N GLU A 71 -7.69 -5.86 6.51
CA GLU A 71 -8.84 -4.99 6.77
C GLU A 71 -9.03 -4.87 8.29
N ASP A 72 -9.09 -3.63 8.78
CA ASP A 72 -9.48 -3.32 10.15
C ASP A 72 -10.76 -2.46 10.18
N GLY A 73 -11.15 -1.94 11.35
CA GLY A 73 -12.35 -1.09 11.46
C GLY A 73 -12.25 0.26 10.74
N ARG A 74 -11.06 0.64 10.27
CA ARG A 74 -10.79 1.93 9.60
C ARG A 74 -10.63 1.77 8.10
N GLY A 75 -9.99 0.71 7.63
CA GLY A 75 -9.71 0.54 6.21
C GLY A 75 -8.79 -0.63 5.90
N LEU A 76 -8.11 -0.55 4.75
CA LEU A 76 -7.11 -1.52 4.32
C LEU A 76 -5.72 -1.06 4.76
N TYR A 77 -5.25 -1.63 5.86
CA TYR A 77 -3.88 -1.44 6.35
C TYR A 77 -2.92 -2.32 5.56
N VAL A 78 -1.77 -1.76 5.20
CA VAL A 78 -0.67 -2.46 4.54
C VAL A 78 0.66 -2.18 5.24
N ARG A 79 1.53 -3.18 5.28
CA ARG A 79 2.93 -3.04 5.68
C ARG A 79 3.82 -3.89 4.79
N GLY A 80 4.94 -3.33 4.37
CA GLY A 80 5.86 -3.99 3.45
C GLY A 80 7.20 -3.29 3.34
N ARG A 81 7.97 -3.69 2.33
CA ARG A 81 9.34 -3.23 2.11
C ARG A 81 9.59 -2.89 0.66
N ILE A 82 10.09 -1.68 0.42
CA ILE A 82 10.68 -1.29 -0.86
C ILE A 82 12.07 -1.93 -0.93
N LEU A 83 12.41 -2.53 -2.07
CA LEU A 83 13.67 -3.23 -2.30
C LEU A 83 14.55 -2.40 -3.24
N SER A 84 15.72 -1.95 -2.80
CA SER A 84 16.62 -1.14 -3.64
C SER A 84 17.18 -1.92 -4.84
N THR A 85 17.15 -3.26 -4.78
CA THR A 85 17.58 -4.18 -5.83
C THR A 85 16.58 -4.34 -6.97
N ALA A 86 15.33 -3.89 -6.80
CA ALA A 86 14.35 -3.88 -7.88
C ALA A 86 14.68 -2.79 -8.92
N PRO A 87 14.35 -2.97 -10.21
CA PRO A 87 14.74 -2.04 -11.29
C PRO A 87 14.41 -0.56 -11.01
N ARG A 88 13.22 -0.28 -10.45
CA ARG A 88 12.78 1.07 -10.03
C ARG A 88 12.91 1.33 -8.53
N GLY A 89 13.27 0.30 -7.76
CA GLY A 89 13.20 0.30 -6.30
C GLY A 89 14.15 1.29 -5.61
N LYS A 90 15.39 1.45 -6.10
CA LYS A 90 16.35 2.42 -5.53
C LYS A 90 15.83 3.86 -5.60
N ALA A 91 15.22 4.24 -6.72
CA ALA A 91 14.67 5.59 -6.88
C ALA A 91 13.39 5.78 -6.07
N ALA A 92 12.48 4.79 -6.07
CA ALA A 92 11.29 4.83 -5.24
C ALA A 92 11.64 4.96 -3.75
N LEU A 93 12.64 4.20 -3.28
CA LEU A 93 13.15 4.26 -1.92
C LEU A 93 13.63 5.67 -1.57
N GLY A 94 14.49 6.28 -2.40
CA GLY A 94 15.00 7.63 -2.16
C GLY A 94 13.88 8.68 -2.12
N LEU A 95 12.92 8.61 -3.05
CA LEU A 95 11.78 9.52 -3.07
C LEU A 95 10.89 9.39 -1.82
N VAL A 96 10.67 8.15 -1.36
CA VAL A 96 9.90 7.90 -0.14
C VAL A 96 10.65 8.35 1.12
N ALA A 97 11.96 8.07 1.20
CA ALA A 97 12.79 8.45 2.33
C ALA A 97 12.87 9.97 2.54
N GLU A 98 12.89 10.74 1.45
CA GLU A 98 12.88 12.20 1.47
C GLU A 98 11.46 12.81 1.55
N GLY A 99 10.41 11.97 1.62
CA GLY A 99 9.02 12.42 1.68
C GLY A 99 8.48 13.05 0.40
N ALA A 100 9.19 12.90 -0.74
CA ALA A 100 8.74 13.39 -2.04
C ALA A 100 7.59 12.54 -2.63
N VAL A 101 7.47 11.28 -2.19
CA VAL A 101 6.38 10.37 -2.55
C VAL A 101 5.93 9.62 -1.31
N ASP A 102 4.65 9.71 -0.96
CA ASP A 102 4.07 9.05 0.21
C ASP A 102 2.64 8.53 -0.03
N GLY A 103 2.14 8.60 -1.27
CA GLY A 103 0.81 8.13 -1.64
C GLY A 103 0.71 6.62 -1.74
N LEU A 104 -0.43 6.07 -1.34
CA LEU A 104 -0.84 4.70 -1.62
C LEU A 104 -2.11 4.71 -2.46
N SER A 105 -2.16 3.88 -3.51
CA SER A 105 -3.36 3.69 -4.31
C SER A 105 -3.58 2.21 -4.57
N ILE A 106 -4.84 1.78 -4.55
CA ILE A 106 -5.22 0.40 -4.83
C ILE A 106 -5.51 0.21 -6.32
N GLY A 107 -5.11 -0.94 -6.85
CA GLY A 107 -5.47 -1.42 -8.18
C GLY A 107 -6.21 -2.75 -8.03
N PHE A 108 -7.43 -2.80 -8.56
CA PHE A 108 -8.36 -3.89 -8.29
C PHE A 108 -9.30 -4.14 -9.46
N ARG A 109 -9.92 -5.32 -9.45
CA ARG A 109 -11.11 -5.62 -10.24
C ARG A 109 -12.35 -5.54 -9.37
N THR A 110 -13.36 -4.77 -9.80
CA THR A 110 -14.66 -4.73 -9.12
C THR A 110 -15.40 -6.06 -9.31
N ILE A 111 -15.79 -6.72 -8.22
CA ILE A 111 -16.61 -7.94 -8.25
C ILE A 111 -18.07 -7.60 -7.99
N ARG A 112 -18.33 -6.71 -7.02
CA ARG A 112 -19.68 -6.24 -6.69
C ARG A 112 -19.64 -4.78 -6.25
N SER A 113 -20.58 -4.00 -6.79
CA SER A 113 -20.77 -2.60 -6.42
C SER A 113 -22.24 -2.21 -6.52
N ALA A 114 -22.61 -1.09 -5.91
CA ALA A 114 -23.94 -0.48 -6.03
C ALA A 114 -23.80 1.01 -6.37
N PRO A 115 -24.60 1.56 -7.30
CA PRO A 115 -24.58 2.99 -7.59
C PRO A 115 -25.07 3.78 -6.38
N ARG A 116 -24.53 4.99 -6.16
CA ARG A 116 -24.98 5.89 -5.10
C ARG A 116 -25.81 7.05 -5.65
N PRO A 117 -26.83 7.53 -4.92
CA PRO A 117 -27.48 8.80 -5.22
C PRO A 117 -26.45 9.94 -5.18
N GLY A 118 -26.41 10.76 -6.23
CA GLY A 118 -25.45 11.88 -6.34
C GLY A 118 -24.17 11.55 -7.11
N GLY A 119 -23.99 10.31 -7.56
CA GLY A 119 -22.84 9.89 -8.37
C GLY A 119 -21.93 8.89 -7.65
N GLY A 120 -21.05 8.25 -8.41
CA GLY A 120 -20.14 7.23 -7.88
C GLY A 120 -20.84 5.93 -7.46
N ARG A 121 -20.12 5.08 -6.72
CA ARG A 121 -20.60 3.75 -6.31
C ARG A 121 -20.01 3.31 -4.96
N ASP A 122 -20.78 2.49 -4.25
CA ASP A 122 -20.29 1.68 -3.14
C ASP A 122 -19.59 0.45 -3.71
N LEU A 123 -18.30 0.28 -3.39
CA LEU A 123 -17.51 -0.90 -3.69
C LEU A 123 -17.70 -1.90 -2.56
N LEU A 124 -18.44 -2.99 -2.86
CA LEU A 124 -18.89 -3.97 -1.87
C LEU A 124 -18.04 -5.24 -1.87
N GLN A 125 -17.36 -5.53 -2.98
CA GLN A 125 -16.43 -6.65 -3.11
C GLN A 125 -15.44 -6.37 -4.24
N LEU A 126 -14.15 -6.50 -3.92
CA LEU A 126 -13.03 -6.20 -4.79
C LEU A 126 -12.06 -7.38 -4.81
N ASP A 127 -11.49 -7.63 -5.98
CA ASP A 127 -10.32 -8.49 -6.16
C ASP A 127 -9.09 -7.60 -6.28
N LEU A 128 -8.38 -7.44 -5.16
CA LEU A 128 -7.20 -6.59 -5.05
C LEU A 128 -6.01 -7.24 -5.76
N TRP A 129 -5.43 -6.52 -6.73
CA TRP A 129 -4.30 -7.00 -7.51
C TRP A 129 -2.99 -6.37 -7.05
N GLU A 130 -3.05 -5.08 -6.72
CA GLU A 130 -1.87 -4.32 -6.35
C GLU A 130 -2.21 -3.17 -5.40
N VAL A 131 -1.20 -2.73 -4.67
CA VAL A 131 -1.18 -1.47 -3.95
C VAL A 131 0.09 -0.75 -4.36
N SER A 132 -0.08 0.33 -5.12
CA SER A 132 1.00 1.14 -5.67
C SER A 132 1.45 2.23 -4.71
N ILE A 133 2.76 2.49 -4.73
CA ILE A 133 3.32 3.75 -4.25
C ILE A 133 3.16 4.78 -5.36
N VAL A 134 2.46 5.87 -5.08
CA VAL A 134 2.08 6.89 -6.07
C VAL A 134 2.34 8.29 -5.56
N THR A 135 2.52 9.25 -6.48
CA THR A 135 2.65 10.67 -6.11
C THR A 135 1.30 11.23 -5.67
N PHE A 136 0.23 10.90 -6.41
CA PHE A 136 -1.11 11.41 -6.18
C PHE A 136 -2.11 10.25 -6.16
N PRO A 137 -2.52 9.80 -4.97
CA PRO A 137 -3.54 8.76 -4.88
C PRO A 137 -4.94 9.33 -5.06
N MET A 138 -5.85 8.50 -5.57
CA MET A 138 -7.26 8.87 -5.69
C MET A 138 -7.89 9.19 -4.34
N LEU A 139 -7.45 8.52 -3.26
CA LEU A 139 -7.83 8.85 -1.89
C LEU A 139 -6.73 9.68 -1.22
N ALA A 140 -7.00 10.96 -0.97
CA ALA A 140 -5.99 11.91 -0.46
C ALA A 140 -5.41 11.55 0.92
N GLN A 141 -6.09 10.71 1.70
CA GLN A 141 -5.66 10.26 3.01
C GLN A 141 -4.92 8.91 2.97
N ALA A 142 -4.91 8.23 1.81
CA ALA A 142 -4.16 6.99 1.62
C ALA A 142 -2.67 7.31 1.53
N ARG A 143 -1.98 7.21 2.66
CA ARG A 143 -0.58 7.59 2.83
C ARG A 143 0.19 6.50 3.54
N LEU A 144 1.42 6.29 3.08
CA LEU A 144 2.42 5.49 3.78
C LEU A 144 3.26 6.38 4.70
N ARG A 145 3.91 5.74 5.66
CA ARG A 145 5.00 6.29 6.45
C ARG A 145 6.13 5.28 6.49
N VAL A 146 7.34 5.77 6.62
CA VAL A 146 8.50 4.95 6.95
C VAL A 146 8.36 4.46 8.39
N VAL A 147 8.65 3.18 8.62
CA VAL A 147 8.48 2.51 9.92
C VAL A 147 9.70 1.67 10.26
N GLU A 148 9.91 1.39 11.54
CA GLU A 148 10.94 0.44 11.97
C GLU A 148 10.71 -0.96 11.38
N PRO A 149 11.79 -1.73 11.12
CA PRO A 149 11.69 -3.14 10.74
C PRO A 149 10.87 -3.97 11.74
N SER A 150 10.15 -4.96 11.24
CA SER A 150 9.31 -5.80 12.11
C SER A 150 10.19 -6.68 13.01
N LYS A 151 9.77 -6.87 14.28
CA LYS A 151 10.52 -7.66 15.27
C LYS A 151 10.75 -9.10 14.82
N ALA A 152 9.80 -9.70 14.09
CA ALA A 152 9.90 -11.05 13.53
C ALA A 152 11.09 -11.21 12.54
N ARG A 153 11.57 -10.10 11.94
CA ARG A 153 12.72 -10.09 11.03
C ARG A 153 14.05 -9.87 11.72
N LEU A 154 14.06 -9.11 12.81
CA LEU A 154 15.27 -8.93 13.62
C LEU A 154 15.77 -10.28 14.18
N SER A 155 14.87 -11.22 14.45
CA SER A 155 15.22 -12.59 14.85
C SER A 155 15.69 -13.48 13.69
N ALA A 156 15.23 -13.26 12.46
CA ALA A 156 15.58 -14.09 11.30
C ALA A 156 16.94 -13.71 10.67
N SER A 157 17.41 -12.49 10.91
CA SER A 157 18.74 -12.01 10.45
C SER A 157 19.87 -12.32 11.44
N ALA A 158 19.54 -12.78 12.65
CA ALA A 158 20.49 -13.05 13.73
C ALA A 158 20.83 -14.55 13.91
N ALA A 159 20.29 -15.40 13.03
CA ALA A 159 20.50 -16.84 12.96
C ALA A 159 21.20 -17.21 11.65
#